data_AF-A0A8X6MG28-F1
#
_entry.id   AF-A0A8X6MG28-F1
#
_cell.length_a   1.000
_cell.length_b   1.000
_cell.length_c   1.000
_cell.angle_alpha   90.00
_cell.angle_beta   90.00
_cell.angle_gamma   90.00
#
_symmetry.space_group_name_H-M   'P 1'
#
loop_
_entity.id
_entity.type
_entity.pdbx_description
1 polymer ?
#
loop_
_entity_poly.entity_id
_entity_poly.type
_entity_poly.pdbx_seq_one_letter_code
_entity_poly.pdbx_strand_id
1 'polypeptide(L)'
;MSKLSKRNIWKFRVTWKLFKSTIFIACVACFSWQSFNFFEVYFTYPTVTSIDLSFPEELIKPAVTLCNYNPVKREIFCAEYPHLCQTPNNLTEFCKKHPYFCTPKVSNLVIPKLGYFTNISMDEVVRDTLMEIYIHNISEKGADLWSWKLYAGSER
;
A
#
# COMPACT_ATOMS: atom_id res chain seq x y z
N MET A 1 78.22 -8.33 46.36
CA MET A 1 77.65 -8.27 44.99
C MET A 1 76.34 -9.06 44.76
N SER A 2 75.80 -9.83 45.71
CA SER A 2 74.63 -10.72 45.46
C SER A 2 73.24 -10.08 45.62
N LYS A 3 73.11 -8.96 46.35
CA LYS A 3 71.81 -8.31 46.62
C LYS A 3 71.25 -7.49 45.45
N LEU A 4 72.10 -6.96 44.57
CA LEU A 4 71.67 -6.17 43.40
C LEU A 4 71.07 -7.08 42.30
N SER A 5 71.63 -8.27 42.10
CA SER A 5 71.14 -9.26 41.11
C SER A 5 69.75 -9.81 41.47
N LYS A 6 69.52 -10.21 42.73
CA LYS A 6 68.20 -10.71 43.19
C LYS A 6 67.09 -9.67 43.06
N ARG A 7 67.41 -8.38 43.25
CA ARG A 7 66.45 -7.28 43.15
C ARG A 7 65.98 -7.04 41.71
N ASN A 8 66.87 -7.17 40.73
CA ASN A 8 66.55 -7.04 39.31
C ASN A 8 65.72 -8.22 38.78
N ILE A 9 66.02 -9.45 39.23
CA ILE A 9 65.24 -10.65 38.87
C ILE A 9 63.82 -10.57 39.43
N TRP A 10 63.65 -10.07 40.66
CA TRP A 10 62.33 -9.88 41.26
C TRP A 10 61.52 -8.81 40.53
N LYS A 11 62.13 -7.66 40.21
CA LYS A 11 61.50 -6.61 39.39
C LYS A 11 61.07 -7.14 38.02
N PHE A 12 61.93 -7.88 37.32
CA PHE A 12 61.62 -8.46 36.02
C PHE A 12 60.41 -9.41 36.08
N ARG A 13 60.32 -10.27 37.10
CA ARG A 13 59.16 -11.18 37.27
C ARG A 13 57.86 -10.41 37.55
N VAL A 14 57.91 -9.34 38.33
CA VAL A 14 56.74 -8.51 38.64
C VAL A 14 56.27 -7.76 37.39
N THR A 15 57.19 -7.11 36.65
CA THR A 15 56.88 -6.41 35.40
C THR A 15 56.31 -7.36 34.35
N TRP A 16 56.85 -8.59 34.24
CA TRP A 16 56.35 -9.60 33.30
C TRP A 16 54.92 -10.07 33.63
N LYS A 17 54.58 -10.19 34.92
CA LYS A 17 53.21 -10.50 35.36
C LYS A 17 52.24 -9.37 35.05
N LEU A 18 52.64 -8.11 35.28
CA LEU A 18 51.82 -6.94 34.95
C LEU A 18 51.60 -6.84 33.44
N PHE A 19 52.64 -7.01 32.64
CA PHE A 19 52.52 -7.02 31.18
C PHE A 19 51.53 -8.07 30.67
N LYS A 20 51.64 -9.30 31.16
CA LYS A 20 50.68 -10.38 30.84
C LYS A 20 49.25 -10.04 31.26
N SER A 21 49.09 -9.47 32.46
CA SER A 21 47.78 -9.05 32.97
C SER A 21 47.18 -7.93 32.13
N THR A 22 47.97 -6.94 31.73
CA THR A 22 47.52 -5.82 30.89
C THR A 22 47.08 -6.32 29.52
N ILE A 23 47.83 -7.22 28.89
CA ILE A 23 47.44 -7.84 27.62
C ILE A 23 46.12 -8.59 27.78
N PHE A 24 45.99 -9.39 28.84
CA PHE A 24 44.75 -10.13 29.09
C PHE A 24 43.55 -9.20 29.24
N ILE A 25 43.68 -8.11 30.01
CA ILE A 25 42.62 -7.10 30.19
C ILE A 25 42.29 -6.44 28.85
N ALA A 26 43.29 -6.06 28.05
CA ALA A 26 43.07 -5.47 26.74
C ALA A 26 42.31 -6.42 25.80
N CYS A 27 42.67 -7.71 25.79
CA CYS A 27 41.96 -8.73 25.00
C CYS A 27 40.49 -8.89 25.45
N VAL A 28 40.23 -8.94 26.76
CA VAL A 28 38.86 -9.04 27.30
C VAL A 28 38.03 -7.80 26.96
N ALA A 29 38.62 -6.60 27.02
CA ALA A 29 37.97 -5.36 26.65
C ALA A 29 37.59 -5.33 25.16
N CYS A 30 38.52 -5.69 24.27
CA CYS A 30 38.25 -5.79 22.84
C CYS A 30 37.16 -6.83 22.52
N PHE A 31 37.21 -7.99 23.18
CA PHE A 31 36.21 -9.04 23.00
C PHE A 31 34.81 -8.58 23.45
N SER A 32 34.74 -7.89 24.60
CA SER A 32 33.48 -7.37 25.14
C SER A 32 32.91 -6.26 24.24
N TRP A 33 33.76 -5.37 23.73
CA TRP A 33 33.38 -4.34 22.76
C TRP A 33 32.82 -4.97 21.49
N GLN A 34 33.54 -5.94 20.90
CA GLN A 34 33.07 -6.64 19.70
C GLN A 34 31.73 -7.33 19.96
N SER A 35 31.59 -8.02 21.08
CA SER A 35 30.34 -8.71 21.44
C SER A 35 29.17 -7.75 21.55
N PHE A 36 29.36 -6.57 22.16
CA PHE A 36 28.29 -5.56 22.30
C PHE A 36 27.78 -5.06 20.94
N ASN A 37 28.69 -4.77 20.00
CA ASN A 37 28.32 -4.38 18.64
C ASN A 37 27.51 -5.47 17.92
N PHE A 38 27.88 -6.74 18.10
CA PHE A 38 27.09 -7.86 17.57
C PHE A 38 25.69 -7.95 18.21
N PHE A 39 25.57 -7.70 19.51
CA PHE A 39 24.27 -7.68 20.19
C PHE A 39 23.38 -6.54 19.71
N GLU A 40 23.93 -5.36 19.48
CA GLU A 40 23.18 -4.23 18.93
C GLU A 40 22.58 -4.58 17.57
N VAL A 41 23.38 -5.17 16.67
CA VAL A 41 22.89 -5.65 15.37
C VAL A 41 21.87 -6.78 15.54
N TYR A 42 22.08 -7.70 16.47
CA TYR A 42 21.13 -8.79 16.74
C TYR A 42 19.75 -8.26 17.20
N PHE A 43 19.72 -7.27 18.11
CA PHE A 43 18.48 -6.69 18.62
C PHE A 43 17.74 -5.78 17.64
N THR A 44 18.36 -5.41 16.52
CA THR A 44 17.66 -4.74 15.41
C THR A 44 16.84 -5.69 14.54
N TYR A 45 16.91 -7.01 14.81
CA TYR A 45 16.19 -8.06 14.08
C TYR A 45 16.21 -7.87 12.55
N PRO A 46 17.40 -7.71 11.93
CA PRO A 46 17.47 -7.51 10.50
C PRO A 46 16.99 -8.77 9.77
N THR A 47 15.91 -8.65 9.00
CA THR A 47 15.41 -9.73 8.16
C THR A 47 16.07 -9.67 6.79
N VAL A 48 16.76 -10.74 6.39
CA VAL A 48 17.24 -10.90 5.01
C VAL A 48 16.18 -11.63 4.19
N THR A 49 15.74 -11.04 3.09
CA THR A 49 14.81 -11.68 2.15
C THR A 49 15.60 -12.23 0.97
N SER A 50 15.64 -13.56 0.83
CA SER A 50 16.17 -14.21 -0.37
C SER A 50 15.03 -14.41 -1.37
N ILE A 51 15.16 -13.83 -2.55
CA ILE A 51 14.17 -13.97 -3.62
C ILE A 51 14.67 -15.10 -4.53
N ASP A 52 13.83 -16.11 -4.71
CA ASP A 52 14.04 -17.19 -5.66
C ASP A 52 12.85 -17.26 -6.62
N LEU A 53 13.12 -17.57 -7.89
CA LEU A 53 12.11 -17.63 -8.94
C LEU A 53 11.86 -19.10 -9.28
N SER A 54 10.71 -19.61 -8.87
CA SER A 54 10.22 -20.93 -9.27
C SER A 54 9.05 -20.79 -10.24
N PHE A 55 9.05 -21.62 -11.28
CA PHE A 55 7.95 -21.73 -12.24
C PHE A 55 7.18 -23.02 -11.93
N PRO A 56 6.07 -22.96 -11.18
CA PRO A 56 5.29 -24.15 -10.86
C PRO A 56 4.55 -24.65 -12.12
N GLU A 57 4.28 -25.97 -12.16
CA GLU A 57 3.54 -26.63 -13.25
C GLU A 57 2.07 -26.16 -13.30
N GLU A 58 1.51 -25.77 -12.15
CA GLU A 58 0.16 -25.23 -12.03
C GLU A 58 0.17 -23.86 -11.35
N LEU A 59 -0.48 -22.88 -11.97
CA LEU A 59 -0.65 -21.51 -11.46
C LEU A 59 -2.10 -21.29 -11.07
N ILE A 60 -2.34 -20.89 -9.81
CA ILE A 60 -3.65 -20.44 -9.38
C ILE A 60 -3.98 -19.15 -10.13
N LYS A 61 -5.11 -19.14 -10.83
CA LYS A 61 -5.56 -17.96 -11.59
C LYS A 61 -5.91 -16.83 -10.62
N PRO A 62 -5.37 -15.61 -10.81
CA PRO A 62 -5.75 -14.49 -9.98
C PRO A 62 -7.19 -14.07 -10.28
N ALA A 63 -7.85 -13.47 -9.29
CA ALA A 63 -9.10 -12.78 -9.51
C ALA A 63 -8.84 -11.54 -10.39
N VAL A 64 -9.57 -11.42 -11.49
CA VAL A 64 -9.56 -10.23 -12.35
C VAL A 64 -10.80 -9.41 -12.04
N THR A 65 -10.61 -8.23 -11.45
CA THR A 65 -11.70 -7.28 -11.19
C THR A 65 -11.75 -6.25 -12.31
N LEU A 66 -12.88 -6.18 -13.02
CA LEU A 66 -13.12 -5.20 -14.07
C LEU A 66 -14.11 -4.14 -13.56
N CYS A 67 -13.71 -2.87 -13.63
CA CYS A 67 -14.54 -1.73 -13.23
C CYS A 67 -14.88 -0.87 -14.44
N ASN A 68 -16.12 -0.37 -14.47
CA ASN A 68 -16.48 0.69 -15.41
C ASN A 68 -15.95 2.03 -14.89
N TYR A 69 -15.31 2.81 -15.75
CA TYR A 69 -14.86 4.17 -15.42
C TYR A 69 -16.01 5.11 -15.06
N ASN A 70 -17.23 4.83 -15.52
CA ASN A 70 -18.41 5.58 -15.15
C ASN A 70 -18.91 5.13 -13.77
N PRO A 71 -18.81 5.97 -12.71
CA PRO A 71 -19.17 5.57 -11.35
C PRO A 71 -20.69 5.39 -11.16
N VAL A 72 -21.51 6.05 -11.99
CA VAL A 72 -22.97 6.09 -11.79
C VAL A 72 -23.72 5.77 -13.08
N LYS A 73 -24.71 4.88 -12.99
CA LYS A 73 -25.64 4.64 -14.11
C LYS A 73 -26.55 5.85 -14.28
N ARG A 74 -26.49 6.47 -15.46
CA ARG A 74 -27.31 7.63 -15.83
C ARG A 74 -28.80 7.47 -15.56
N GLU A 75 -29.36 6.33 -15.90
CA GLU A 75 -30.79 6.05 -15.76
C GLU A 75 -31.23 6.11 -14.30
N ILE A 76 -30.44 5.50 -13.41
CA ILE A 76 -30.69 5.50 -11.97
C ILE A 76 -30.52 6.92 -11.42
N PHE A 77 -29.41 7.57 -11.78
CA PHE A 77 -29.11 8.93 -11.31
C PHE A 77 -30.20 9.93 -11.69
N CYS A 78 -30.68 9.91 -12.94
CA CYS A 78 -31.71 10.84 -13.39
C CYS A 78 -33.12 10.47 -12.92
N ALA A 79 -33.36 9.22 -12.51
CA ALA A 79 -34.61 8.83 -11.86
C ALA A 79 -34.68 9.38 -10.42
N GLU A 80 -33.57 9.36 -9.70
CA GLU A 80 -33.48 9.80 -8.31
C GLU A 80 -33.29 11.32 -8.20
N TYR A 81 -32.48 11.91 -9.09
CA TYR A 81 -32.14 13.34 -9.09
C TYR A 81 -32.49 14.00 -10.44
N PRO A 82 -33.78 14.11 -10.80
CA PRO A 82 -34.21 14.64 -12.10
C PRO A 82 -33.79 16.09 -12.32
N HIS A 83 -33.68 16.88 -11.24
CA HIS A 83 -33.27 18.29 -11.28
C HIS A 83 -31.79 18.50 -11.71
N LEU A 84 -30.94 17.48 -11.49
CA LEU A 84 -29.54 17.45 -11.91
C LEU A 84 -29.35 16.90 -13.32
N CYS A 85 -30.43 16.58 -14.03
CA CYS A 85 -30.38 16.07 -15.38
C CYS A 85 -30.94 17.07 -16.39
N GLN A 86 -30.46 16.95 -17.63
CA GLN A 86 -30.91 17.75 -18.76
C GLN A 86 -30.95 16.92 -20.03
N THR A 87 -31.81 17.30 -20.96
CA THR A 87 -31.71 16.85 -22.34
C THR A 87 -30.52 17.52 -23.01
N PRO A 88 -29.69 16.81 -23.79
CA PRO A 88 -28.56 17.42 -24.47
C PRO A 88 -29.04 18.47 -25.48
N ASN A 89 -28.49 19.68 -25.40
CA ASN A 89 -28.86 20.80 -26.28
C ASN A 89 -28.68 20.48 -27.78
N ASN A 90 -27.65 19.69 -28.11
CA ASN A 90 -27.38 19.22 -29.46
C ASN A 90 -27.23 17.69 -29.48
N LEU A 91 -28.35 17.00 -29.77
CA LEU A 91 -28.40 15.53 -29.84
C LEU A 91 -27.43 14.98 -30.89
N THR A 92 -27.33 15.61 -32.06
CA THR A 92 -26.51 15.12 -33.18
C THR A 92 -25.01 15.15 -32.83
N GLU A 93 -24.55 16.25 -32.25
CA GLU A 93 -23.16 16.40 -31.83
C GLU A 93 -22.83 15.48 -30.64
N PHE A 94 -23.75 15.40 -29.67
CA PHE A 94 -23.61 14.51 -28.53
C PHE A 94 -23.49 13.05 -28.97
N CYS A 95 -24.37 12.58 -29.85
CA CYS A 95 -24.34 11.21 -30.34
C CYS A 95 -23.13 10.91 -31.24
N LYS A 96 -22.60 11.92 -31.95
CA LYS A 96 -21.35 11.79 -32.71
C LYS A 96 -20.16 11.57 -31.78
N LYS A 97 -20.13 12.27 -30.64
CA LYS A 97 -19.06 12.14 -29.63
C LYS A 97 -19.24 10.89 -28.76
N HIS A 98 -20.48 10.49 -28.49
CA HIS A 98 -20.85 9.46 -27.53
C HIS A 98 -21.88 8.46 -28.11
N PRO A 99 -21.52 7.67 -29.13
CA PRO A 99 -22.46 6.80 -29.86
C PRO A 99 -23.08 5.70 -29.00
N TYR A 100 -22.35 5.22 -27.98
CA TYR A 100 -22.82 4.17 -27.06
C TYR A 100 -24.13 4.54 -26.34
N PHE A 101 -24.37 5.82 -26.07
CA PHE A 101 -25.54 6.26 -25.33
C PHE A 101 -26.77 6.51 -26.24
N CYS A 102 -26.61 6.46 -27.56
CA CYS A 102 -27.61 6.88 -28.54
C CYS A 102 -28.24 5.71 -29.33
N THR A 103 -28.74 4.69 -28.62
CA THR A 103 -29.44 3.51 -29.19
C THR A 103 -30.95 3.56 -28.94
N PRO A 104 -31.78 2.88 -29.75
CA PRO A 104 -32.64 3.41 -30.83
C PRO A 104 -33.75 4.44 -30.44
N LYS A 105 -33.86 4.88 -29.19
CA LYS A 105 -34.85 5.88 -28.73
C LYS A 105 -34.15 7.11 -28.13
N VAL A 106 -33.67 7.99 -29.00
CA VAL A 106 -32.97 9.24 -28.62
C VAL A 106 -33.89 10.33 -28.06
N SER A 107 -35.21 10.20 -28.23
CA SER A 107 -36.19 11.23 -27.86
C SER A 107 -36.34 11.44 -26.34
N ASN A 108 -36.03 10.43 -25.52
CA ASN A 108 -36.11 10.51 -24.06
C ASN A 108 -34.72 10.53 -23.40
N LEU A 109 -33.69 10.94 -24.14
CA LEU A 109 -32.31 10.92 -23.69
C LEU A 109 -32.07 12.03 -22.66
N VAL A 110 -31.98 11.66 -21.39
CA VAL A 110 -31.60 12.58 -20.31
C VAL A 110 -30.19 12.26 -19.86
N ILE A 111 -29.35 13.28 -19.71
CA ILE A 111 -27.97 13.18 -19.24
C ILE A 111 -27.79 14.00 -17.95
N PRO A 112 -26.90 13.58 -17.04
CA PRO A 112 -26.54 14.39 -15.89
C PRO A 112 -25.82 15.68 -16.33
N LYS A 113 -26.02 16.76 -15.59
CA LYS A 113 -25.30 18.03 -15.73
C LYS A 113 -23.88 17.92 -15.17
N LEU A 114 -23.10 16.98 -15.69
CA LEU A 114 -21.79 16.58 -15.17
C LEU A 114 -20.73 16.62 -16.24
N GLY A 115 -19.50 16.97 -15.85
CA GLY A 115 -18.36 17.22 -16.76
C GLY A 115 -17.97 16.08 -17.70
N TYR A 116 -18.49 14.85 -17.50
CA TYR A 116 -18.34 13.77 -18.48
C TYR A 116 -19.28 13.94 -19.69
N PHE A 117 -20.50 14.44 -19.47
CA PHE A 117 -21.56 14.57 -20.48
C PHE A 117 -21.70 16.00 -21.01
N THR A 118 -21.24 17.01 -20.28
CA THR A 118 -21.35 18.41 -20.64
C THR A 118 -19.99 19.11 -20.53
N ASN A 119 -19.77 20.14 -21.36
CA ASN A 119 -18.59 21.02 -21.24
C ASN A 119 -18.77 22.09 -20.15
N ILE A 120 -19.88 22.05 -19.40
CA ILE A 120 -20.16 22.99 -18.32
C ILE A 120 -19.33 22.51 -17.12
N SER A 121 -18.42 23.36 -16.63
CA SER A 121 -17.71 23.12 -15.38
C SER A 121 -18.75 22.85 -14.29
N MET A 122 -18.63 21.71 -13.59
CA MET A 122 -19.53 21.35 -12.49
C MET A 122 -19.79 22.57 -11.61
N ASP A 123 -21.05 23.01 -11.55
CA ASP A 123 -21.51 23.89 -10.47
C ASP A 123 -21.08 23.24 -9.15
N GLU A 124 -20.57 24.05 -8.23
CA GLU A 124 -20.01 23.60 -6.95
C GLU A 124 -20.99 22.71 -6.18
N VAL A 125 -22.29 23.06 -6.22
CA VAL A 125 -23.40 22.28 -5.66
C VAL A 125 -23.46 20.86 -6.23
N VAL A 126 -23.25 20.68 -7.54
CA VAL A 126 -23.33 19.38 -8.20
C VAL A 126 -22.13 18.50 -7.82
N ARG A 127 -20.97 19.11 -7.52
CA ARG A 127 -19.79 18.41 -7.00
C ARG A 127 -20.02 17.85 -5.62
N ASP A 128 -20.61 18.65 -4.74
CA ASP A 128 -20.87 18.25 -3.36
C ASP A 128 -21.94 17.16 -3.30
N THR A 129 -23.03 17.30 -4.07
CA THR A 129 -24.06 16.24 -4.16
C THR A 129 -23.50 14.96 -4.76
N LEU A 130 -22.60 15.04 -5.75
CA LEU A 130 -21.94 13.85 -6.29
C LEU A 130 -21.02 13.17 -5.28
N MET A 131 -20.27 13.94 -4.50
CA MET A 131 -19.42 13.39 -3.44
C MET A 131 -20.26 12.67 -2.38
N GLU A 132 -21.38 13.25 -1.97
CA GLU A 132 -22.32 12.60 -1.05
C GLU A 132 -22.92 11.32 -1.62
N ILE A 133 -23.40 11.35 -2.87
CA ILE A 133 -23.94 10.16 -3.57
C ILE A 133 -22.86 9.09 -3.75
N TYR A 134 -21.62 9.47 -4.04
CA TYR A 134 -20.50 8.55 -4.20
C TYR A 134 -20.16 7.87 -2.87
N ILE A 135 -20.10 8.63 -1.77
CA ILE A 135 -19.86 8.10 -0.43
C ILE A 135 -21.00 7.16 0.00
N HIS A 136 -22.27 7.52 -0.27
CA HIS A 136 -23.42 6.67 0.07
C HIS A 136 -23.42 5.36 -0.73
N ASN A 137 -23.17 5.42 -2.05
CA ASN A 137 -23.08 4.23 -2.90
C ASN A 137 -21.91 3.31 -2.52
N ILE A 138 -20.77 3.86 -2.07
CA ILE A 138 -19.66 3.07 -1.55
C ILE A 138 -20.05 2.37 -0.26
N SER A 139 -20.79 3.03 0.63
CA SER A 139 -21.26 2.44 1.88
C SER A 139 -22.23 1.27 1.64
N GLU A 140 -23.20 1.48 0.75
CA GLU A 140 -24.26 0.52 0.43
C GLU A 140 -23.72 -0.69 -0.35
N LYS A 141 -22.96 -0.47 -1.43
CA LYS A 141 -22.32 -1.57 -2.18
C LYS A 141 -21.13 -2.19 -1.46
N GLY A 142 -20.51 -1.44 -0.55
CA GLY A 142 -19.53 -1.96 0.39
C GLY A 142 -20.15 -3.07 1.22
N ALA A 143 -21.33 -2.85 1.80
CA ALA A 143 -22.08 -3.85 2.55
C ALA A 143 -22.44 -5.10 1.71
N ASP A 144 -22.81 -4.90 0.43
CA ASP A 144 -23.10 -6.01 -0.50
C ASP A 144 -21.85 -6.84 -0.84
N LEU A 145 -20.69 -6.20 -0.97
CA LEU A 145 -19.41 -6.88 -1.22
C LEU A 145 -18.99 -7.80 -0.06
N TRP A 146 -19.35 -7.47 1.19
CA TRP A 146 -19.16 -8.36 2.33
C TRP A 146 -20.15 -9.53 2.34
N SER A 147 -21.34 -9.40 1.71
CA SER A 147 -22.29 -10.51 1.57
C SER A 147 -21.81 -11.58 0.58
N TRP A 148 -21.14 -11.21 -0.53
CA TRP A 148 -20.55 -12.20 -1.45
C TRP A 148 -19.36 -12.95 -0.85
N LYS A 149 -18.69 -12.39 0.17
CA LYS A 149 -17.62 -13.08 0.91
C LYS A 149 -18.12 -14.25 1.77
N LEU A 150 -19.42 -14.33 2.07
CA LEU A 150 -19.99 -15.47 2.83
C LEU A 150 -20.39 -16.65 1.94
N TYR A 151 -20.53 -16.47 0.62
CA TYR A 151 -20.95 -17.54 -0.30
C TYR A 151 -19.79 -18.19 -1.08
N ALA A 152 -18.61 -17.55 -1.17
CA ALA A 152 -17.45 -18.09 -1.88
C ALA A 152 -16.47 -18.88 -0.98
N GLY A 153 -16.93 -19.37 0.18
CA GLY A 153 -16.15 -20.16 1.14
C GLY A 153 -16.73 -21.55 1.44
N SER A 154 -17.70 -22.01 0.65
CA SER A 154 -18.35 -23.31 0.84
C SER A 154 -18.61 -23.99 -0.50
N GLU A 155 -17.53 -24.43 -1.17
CA GLU A 155 -17.62 -25.61 -2.04
C GLU A 155 -16.21 -26.18 -2.30
N ARG A 156 -15.90 -27.19 -1.47
CA ARG A 156 -14.89 -28.27 -1.57
C ARG A 156 -13.41 -27.91 -1.54
#